data_AF-A0A1M7UW74-F1
#
_entry.id   AF-A0A1M7UW74-F1
#
_cell.length_a   1.000
_cell.length_b   1.000
_cell.length_c   1.000
_cell.angle_alpha   90.00
_cell.angle_beta   90.00
_cell.angle_gamma   90.00
#
_symmetry.space_group_name_H-M   'P 1'
#
loop_
_entity.id
_entity.type
_entity.pdbx_description
1 polymer ?
#
loop_
_entity_poly.entity_id
_entity_poly.type
_entity_poly.pdbx_seq_one_letter_code
_entity_poly.pdbx_strand_id
1 'polypeptide(L)'
;MPGMSDTASADEKQRPAHWFKPGQSGNPAGRQRGSRNRLADSFVADLAAAWNEHGEAALKACALEHPEKFVRVVADLMPRTLDLNIAVDVVAFADRFARAAELLGNIDTPKPRKALPNQPPKVIEHGG
;
A
#
# COMPACT_ATOMS: atom_id res chain seq x y z
N MET A 1 8.52 81.83 25.92
CA MET A 1 9.37 80.64 25.64
C MET A 1 8.55 79.65 24.82
N PRO A 2 8.74 79.53 23.49
CA PRO A 2 8.11 78.49 22.69
C PRO A 2 8.99 77.24 22.65
N GLY A 3 8.43 76.09 23.01
CA GLY A 3 9.08 74.78 22.94
C GLY A 3 8.95 74.14 21.55
N MET A 4 10.05 73.56 21.08
CA MET A 4 10.14 72.70 19.90
C MET A 4 9.34 71.40 20.10
N SER A 5 8.80 70.83 19.01
CA SER A 5 9.30 69.56 18.45
C SER A 5 8.35 68.96 17.41
N ASP A 6 9.00 68.46 16.37
CA ASP A 6 8.53 67.87 15.13
C ASP A 6 7.57 66.70 15.27
N THR A 7 6.80 66.45 14.21
CA THR A 7 6.68 65.07 13.69
C THR A 7 6.47 65.13 12.18
N ALA A 8 7.59 64.99 11.47
CA ALA A 8 7.60 64.59 10.07
C ALA A 8 7.04 63.17 9.99
N SER A 9 5.90 62.99 9.31
CA SER A 9 5.43 61.67 8.91
C SER A 9 6.34 61.14 7.81
N ALA A 10 7.30 60.31 8.22
CA ALA A 10 8.09 59.47 7.33
C ALA A 10 7.33 58.16 7.02
N ASP A 11 7.69 57.58 5.87
CA ASP A 11 7.30 56.25 5.36
C ASP A 11 5.98 56.15 4.59
N GLU A 12 5.91 56.86 3.47
CA GLU A 12 5.26 56.31 2.26
C GLU A 12 6.36 55.87 1.29
N LYS A 13 7.07 54.79 1.64
CA LYS A 13 7.96 54.08 0.70
C LYS A 13 7.10 53.57 -0.45
N GLN A 14 7.04 54.36 -1.53
CA GLN A 14 6.46 53.98 -2.80
C GLN A 14 7.08 52.67 -3.27
N ARG A 15 6.32 51.58 -3.10
CA ARG A 15 6.67 50.30 -3.69
C ARG A 15 6.60 50.47 -5.20
N PRO A 16 7.68 50.20 -5.94
CA PRO A 16 7.68 50.42 -7.37
C PRO A 16 6.64 49.50 -8.01
N ALA A 17 5.93 50.02 -9.02
CA ALA A 17 4.72 49.41 -9.61
C ALA A 17 4.90 47.98 -10.18
N HIS A 18 6.14 47.50 -10.27
CA HIS A 18 6.48 46.16 -10.73
C HIS A 18 6.45 45.09 -9.62
N TRP A 19 6.32 45.47 -8.34
CA TRP A 19 6.26 44.50 -7.25
C TRP A 19 4.85 43.96 -7.09
N PHE A 20 4.71 42.64 -7.00
CA PHE A 20 3.43 42.02 -6.66
C PHE A 20 2.90 42.55 -5.32
N LYS A 21 1.59 42.79 -5.25
CA LYS A 21 0.93 43.24 -4.01
C LYS A 21 1.14 42.19 -2.92
N PRO A 22 1.24 42.57 -1.64
CA PRO A 22 1.27 41.61 -0.53
C PRO A 22 0.09 40.64 -0.64
N GLY A 23 0.36 39.33 -0.65
CA GLY A 23 -0.65 38.29 -0.83
C GLY A 23 -0.93 37.89 -2.29
N GLN A 24 -0.32 38.54 -3.27
CA GLN A 24 -0.45 38.19 -4.69
C GLN A 24 0.78 37.41 -5.15
N SER A 25 0.61 36.11 -5.41
CA SER A 25 1.63 35.29 -6.07
C SER A 25 1.74 35.70 -7.55
N GLY A 26 2.97 35.84 -8.06
CA GLY A 26 3.22 36.03 -9.50
C GLY A 26 2.81 34.83 -10.36
N ASN A 27 2.47 33.71 -9.71
CA ASN A 27 1.83 32.56 -10.33
C ASN A 27 0.61 32.14 -9.49
N PRO A 28 -0.58 32.74 -9.73
CA PRO A 28 -1.79 32.45 -8.98
C PRO A 28 -2.31 31.00 -9.18
N ALA A 29 -1.88 30.32 -10.25
CA ALA A 29 -2.22 28.92 -10.51
C ALA A 29 -1.25 27.91 -9.87
N GLY A 30 -0.15 28.39 -9.25
CA GLY A 30 0.92 27.53 -8.75
C GLY A 30 1.63 26.74 -9.87
N ARG A 31 2.56 25.85 -9.50
CA ARG A 31 3.17 24.93 -10.45
C ARG A 31 2.07 24.10 -11.09
N GLN A 32 1.95 24.11 -12.43
CA GLN A 32 0.99 23.26 -13.14
C GLN A 32 1.14 21.81 -12.67
N ARG A 33 0.12 21.34 -11.93
CA ARG A 33 0.06 20.00 -11.37
C ARG A 33 0.03 19.02 -12.55
N GLY A 34 1.09 18.23 -12.72
CA GLY A 34 1.09 17.14 -13.70
C GLY A 34 2.19 17.14 -14.76
N SER A 35 3.11 18.11 -14.85
CA SER A 35 4.22 17.99 -15.83
C SER A 35 5.13 16.78 -15.54
N ARG A 36 5.44 16.51 -14.26
CA ARG A 36 6.19 15.30 -13.86
C ARG A 36 5.37 14.01 -14.05
N ASN A 37 4.07 14.07 -13.75
CA ASN A 37 3.19 12.91 -13.91
C ASN A 37 3.03 12.55 -15.39
N ARG A 38 2.83 13.54 -16.28
CA ARG A 38 2.71 13.32 -17.72
C ARG A 38 3.96 12.69 -18.32
N LEU A 39 5.15 13.11 -17.89
CA LEU A 39 6.40 12.50 -18.35
C LEU A 39 6.53 11.05 -17.89
N ALA A 40 6.15 10.76 -16.64
CA ALA A 40 6.18 9.40 -16.13
C ALA A 40 5.19 8.50 -16.88
N ASP A 41 3.97 8.98 -17.12
CA ASP A 41 2.94 8.24 -17.85
C ASP A 41 3.37 7.98 -19.31
N SER A 42 3.92 8.99 -20.00
CA SER A 42 4.42 8.82 -21.36
C SER A 42 5.61 7.86 -21.43
N PHE A 43 6.54 7.96 -20.47
CA PHE A 43 7.69 7.07 -20.40
C PHE A 43 7.28 5.61 -20.24
N VAL A 44 6.32 5.31 -19.37
CA VAL A 44 5.83 3.94 -19.18
C VAL A 44 5.13 3.43 -20.44
N ALA A 45 4.37 4.28 -21.13
CA ALA A 45 3.71 3.92 -22.38
C ALA A 45 4.73 3.60 -23.49
N ASP A 46 5.74 4.45 -23.67
CA ASP A 46 6.80 4.26 -24.67
C ASP A 46 7.63 3.01 -24.35
N LEU A 47 7.94 2.78 -23.08
CA LEU A 47 8.66 1.58 -22.63
C LEU A 47 7.86 0.30 -22.92
N ALA A 48 6.55 0.30 -22.66
CA ALA A 48 5.69 -0.84 -22.96
C ALA A 48 5.61 -1.12 -24.47
N ALA A 49 5.53 -0.08 -25.30
CA ALA A 49 5.55 -0.22 -26.74
C ALA A 49 6.87 -0.85 -27.24
N ALA A 50 8.01 -0.32 -26.78
CA ALA A 50 9.33 -0.85 -27.12
C ALA A 50 9.52 -2.30 -26.62
N TRP A 51 9.00 -2.63 -25.44
CA TRP A 51 9.04 -3.98 -24.91
C TRP A 51 8.23 -4.97 -25.75
N ASN A 52 7.04 -4.57 -26.21
CA ASN A 52 6.21 -5.43 -27.07
C ASN A 52 6.86 -5.72 -28.43
N GLU A 53 7.63 -4.77 -28.96
CA GLU A 53 8.29 -4.92 -30.26
C GLU A 53 9.63 -5.68 -30.17
N HIS A 54 10.43 -5.41 -29.13
CA HIS A 54 11.82 -5.87 -29.07
C HIS A 54 12.16 -6.72 -27.84
N GLY A 55 11.27 -6.83 -26.85
CA GLY A 55 11.56 -7.47 -25.56
C GLY A 55 12.02 -8.92 -25.70
N GLU A 56 11.35 -9.72 -26.52
CA GLU A 56 11.74 -11.12 -26.74
C GLU A 56 13.11 -11.24 -27.41
N ALA A 57 13.37 -10.44 -28.44
CA ALA A 57 14.66 -10.43 -29.12
C ALA A 57 15.80 -10.00 -28.18
N ALA A 58 15.56 -8.98 -27.34
CA ALA A 58 16.50 -8.53 -26.33
C ALA A 58 16.79 -9.62 -25.28
N LEU A 59 15.77 -10.37 -24.83
CA LEU A 59 15.95 -11.48 -23.91
C LEU A 59 16.76 -12.63 -24.54
N LYS A 60 16.50 -12.97 -25.81
CA LYS A 60 17.28 -13.98 -26.54
C LYS A 60 18.73 -13.57 -26.70
N ALA A 61 18.97 -12.33 -27.11
CA ALA A 61 20.33 -11.78 -27.22
C ALA A 61 21.03 -11.80 -25.86
N CYS A 62 20.36 -11.36 -24.79
CA CYS A 62 20.92 -11.40 -23.44
C CYS A 62 21.25 -12.82 -22.98
N ALA A 63 20.41 -13.81 -23.30
CA ALA A 63 20.66 -15.21 -22.94
C ALA A 63 21.87 -15.80 -23.67
N LEU A 64 22.14 -15.36 -24.90
CA LEU A 64 23.27 -15.83 -25.71
C LEU A 64 24.58 -15.10 -25.38
N GLU A 65 24.55 -13.77 -25.26
CA GLU A 65 25.74 -12.94 -25.04
C GLU A 65 26.14 -12.85 -23.56
N HIS A 66 25.15 -12.84 -22.66
CA HIS A 66 25.32 -12.62 -21.21
C HIS A 66 24.40 -13.52 -20.37
N PRO A 67 24.58 -14.85 -20.43
CA PRO A 67 23.72 -15.80 -19.74
C PRO A 67 23.65 -15.56 -18.21
N GLU A 68 24.71 -15.06 -17.60
CA GLU A 68 24.76 -14.71 -16.17
C GLU A 68 23.80 -13.58 -15.81
N LYS A 69 23.66 -12.57 -16.69
CA LYS A 69 22.72 -11.46 -16.49
C LYS A 69 21.29 -11.93 -16.70
N PHE A 70 21.07 -12.78 -17.70
CA PHE A 70 19.76 -13.37 -17.97
C PHE A 70 19.24 -14.15 -16.75
N VAL A 71 20.05 -15.06 -16.20
CA VAL A 71 19.66 -15.82 -14.99
C VAL A 71 19.43 -14.91 -13.79
N ARG A 72 20.24 -13.84 -13.64
CA ARG A 72 20.05 -12.88 -12.55
C ARG A 72 18.74 -12.09 -12.68
N VAL A 73 18.38 -11.63 -13.88
CA VAL A 73 17.09 -10.96 -14.12
C VAL A 73 15.93 -11.86 -13.76
N VAL A 74 15.99 -13.15 -14.13
CA VAL A 74 14.97 -14.14 -13.76
C VAL A 74 14.91 -14.33 -12.24
N ALA A 75 16.07 -14.43 -11.58
CA ALA A 75 16.14 -14.57 -10.13
C ALA A 75 15.61 -13.32 -9.38
N ASP A 76 15.82 -12.12 -9.92
CA ASP A 76 15.34 -10.88 -9.32
C ASP A 76 13.82 -10.67 -9.51
N LEU A 77 13.22 -11.26 -10.54
CA LEU A 77 11.77 -11.29 -10.72
C LEU A 77 11.08 -12.26 -9.74
N MET A 78 11.79 -13.30 -9.30
CA MET A 78 11.26 -14.26 -8.33
C MET A 78 11.16 -13.61 -6.93
N PRO A 79 10.02 -13.75 -6.24
CA PRO A 79 9.90 -13.28 -4.86
C PRO A 79 10.95 -13.93 -3.97
N ARG A 80 11.75 -13.13 -3.25
CA ARG A 80 12.77 -13.62 -2.30
C ARG A 80 12.17 -14.34 -1.09
N THR A 81 10.98 -13.90 -0.68
CA THR A 81 10.19 -14.52 0.38
C THR A 81 8.79 -14.72 -0.18
N LEU A 82 8.38 -15.98 -0.34
CA LEU A 82 7.00 -16.31 -0.64
C LEU A 82 6.21 -16.20 0.66
N ASP A 83 5.75 -15.00 0.99
CA ASP A 83 4.72 -14.82 2.02
C ASP A 83 3.41 -15.35 1.45
N LEU A 84 3.21 -16.67 1.55
CA LEU A 84 1.92 -17.32 1.37
C LEU A 84 1.02 -16.97 2.56
N ASN A 85 0.75 -15.67 2.77
CA ASN A 85 -0.41 -15.24 3.51
C ASN A 85 -1.62 -15.45 2.59
N ILE A 86 -1.91 -16.72 2.32
CA ILE A 86 -3.24 -17.11 1.89
C ILE A 86 -4.08 -16.67 3.08
N ALA A 87 -4.76 -15.54 2.95
CA ALA A 87 -5.82 -15.16 3.85
C ALA A 87 -6.87 -16.28 3.71
N VAL A 88 -6.66 -17.36 4.47
CA VAL A 88 -7.64 -18.41 4.63
C VAL A 88 -8.75 -17.72 5.38
N ASP A 89 -9.72 -17.24 4.63
CA ASP A 89 -11.00 -16.87 5.21
C ASP A 89 -11.55 -18.15 5.84
N VAL A 90 -11.29 -18.29 7.14
CA VAL A 90 -11.63 -19.46 7.94
C VAL A 90 -13.14 -19.67 7.92
N VAL A 91 -13.92 -18.59 7.77
CA VAL A 91 -15.38 -18.64 7.65
C VAL A 91 -15.75 -19.23 6.29
N ALA A 92 -15.20 -18.70 5.19
CA ALA A 92 -15.49 -19.23 3.86
C ALA A 92 -14.96 -20.67 3.68
N PHE A 93 -13.86 -21.03 4.34
CA PHE A 93 -13.37 -22.41 4.37
C PHE A 93 -14.34 -23.33 5.14
N ALA A 94 -14.77 -22.93 6.34
CA ALA A 94 -15.72 -23.70 7.13
C ALA A 94 -17.05 -23.91 6.39
N ASP A 95 -17.55 -22.87 5.72
CA ASP A 95 -18.78 -22.97 4.91
C ASP A 95 -18.61 -23.92 3.72
N ARG A 96 -17.51 -23.80 2.96
CA ARG A 96 -17.21 -24.70 1.84
C ARG A 96 -17.02 -26.14 2.30
N PHE A 97 -16.32 -26.33 3.42
CA PHE A 97 -16.08 -27.64 4.01
C PHE A 97 -17.37 -28.27 4.53
N ALA A 98 -18.23 -27.51 5.20
CA ALA A 98 -19.53 -27.98 5.67
C ALA A 98 -20.41 -28.44 4.51
N ARG A 99 -20.48 -27.66 3.43
CA ARG A 99 -21.20 -28.05 2.21
C ARG A 99 -20.61 -29.29 1.54
N ALA A 100 -19.28 -29.41 1.50
CA ALA A 100 -18.62 -30.58 0.94
C ALA A 100 -18.85 -31.83 1.79
N ALA A 101 -18.83 -31.70 3.13
CA ALA A 101 -19.10 -32.79 4.06
C ALA A 101 -20.56 -33.27 3.96
N GLU A 102 -21.50 -32.36 3.76
CA GLU A 102 -22.90 -32.65 3.47
C GLU A 102 -23.05 -33.42 2.15
N LEU A 103 -22.38 -32.98 1.09
CA LEU A 103 -22.39 -33.65 -0.21
C LEU A 103 -21.80 -35.07 -0.16
N LEU A 104 -20.78 -35.28 0.68
CA LEU A 104 -20.10 -36.57 0.84
C LEU A 104 -20.78 -37.49 1.87
N GLY A 105 -21.87 -37.06 2.51
CA GLY A 105 -22.63 -37.88 3.45
C GLY A 105 -21.91 -38.19 4.77
N ASN A 106 -20.79 -37.51 5.07
CA ASN A 106 -19.99 -37.72 6.28
C ASN A 106 -20.49 -36.85 7.44
N ILE A 107 -21.75 -37.05 7.83
CA ILE A 107 -22.38 -36.35 8.95
C ILE A 107 -22.10 -37.13 10.25
N ASP A 108 -20.90 -36.99 10.81
CA ASP A 108 -20.79 -37.10 12.27
C ASP A 108 -21.13 -35.71 12.82
N THR A 109 -22.41 -35.49 13.12
CA THR A 109 -22.82 -34.32 13.91
C THR A 109 -21.91 -34.26 15.13
N PRO A 110 -21.33 -33.11 15.52
CA PRO A 110 -20.59 -32.99 16.76
C PRO A 110 -21.54 -33.41 17.89
N LYS A 111 -21.31 -34.61 18.43
CA LYS A 111 -22.15 -35.22 19.46
C LYS A 111 -22.23 -34.19 20.59
N PRO A 112 -23.42 -33.76 21.03
CA PRO A 112 -23.52 -32.81 22.12
C PRO A 112 -22.74 -33.39 23.29
N ARG A 113 -21.70 -32.67 23.74
CA ARG A 113 -20.92 -33.12 24.90
C ARG A 113 -21.94 -33.30 26.02
N LYS A 114 -22.16 -34.54 26.47
CA LYS A 114 -22.99 -34.78 27.65
C LYS A 114 -22.42 -33.89 28.75
N ALA A 115 -23.23 -32.98 29.27
CA ALA A 115 -22.89 -32.30 30.50
C ALA A 115 -22.56 -33.41 31.51
N LEU A 116 -21.35 -33.39 32.07
CA LEU A 116 -21.03 -34.31 33.14
C LEU A 116 -22.09 -34.11 34.22
N PRO A 117 -22.69 -35.20 34.76
CA PRO A 117 -23.59 -35.04 35.89
C PRO A 117 -22.84 -34.26 36.97
N ASN A 118 -23.48 -33.22 37.49
CA ASN A 118 -22.93 -32.37 38.53
C ASN A 118 -22.77 -33.24 39.79
N GLN A 119 -21.66 -33.96 39.87
CA GLN A 119 -21.38 -34.87 40.96
C GLN A 119 -20.95 -33.99 42.13
N PRO A 120 -21.73 -33.95 43.23
CA PRO A 120 -21.32 -33.18 44.40
C PRO A 120 -19.95 -33.69 44.87
N PRO A 121 -19.08 -32.80 45.38
CA PRO A 121 -17.75 -33.16 45.83
C PRO A 121 -17.87 -34.33 46.82
N LYS A 122 -17.10 -35.40 46.57
CA LYS A 122 -17.04 -36.55 47.48
C LYS A 122 -16.57 -36.03 48.84
N VAL A 123 -17.47 -36.06 49.82
CA VAL A 123 -17.11 -35.82 51.22
C VAL A 123 -16.25 -37.00 51.64
N ILE A 124 -14.95 -36.76 51.84
CA ILE A 124 -14.04 -37.76 52.39
C ILE A 124 -14.29 -37.75 53.89
N GLU A 125 -15.21 -38.57 54.38
CA GLU A 125 -15.36 -38.80 55.81
C GLU A 125 -14.07 -39.44 56.33
N HIS A 126 -13.30 -38.67 57.10
CA HIS A 126 -12.23 -39.20 57.93
C HIS A 126 -12.87 -39.69 59.21
N GLY A 127 -12.96 -41.01 59.36
CA GLY A 127 -13.42 -41.65 60.58
C GLY A 127 -12.50 -41.34 61.77
N GLY A 128 -13.13 -41.01 62.88
CA GLY A 128 -12.57 -40.92 64.23
C GLY A 128 -13.69 -41.20 65.23
#